data_AF-A0A5E4LMT4-F1
#
_entry.id   AF-A0A5E4LMT4-F1
#
_cell.length_a   1.000
_cell.length_b   1.000
_cell.length_c   1.000
_cell.angle_alpha   90.00
_cell.angle_beta   90.00
_cell.angle_gamma   90.00
#
_symmetry.space_group_name_H-M   'P 1'
#
loop_
_entity.id
_entity.type
_entity.pdbx_description
1 polymer ?
#
loop_
_entity_poly.entity_id
_entity_poly.type
_entity_poly.pdbx_seq_one_letter_code
_entity_poly.pdbx_strand_id
1 'polypeptide(L)'
;MAGSPRDDVLGEIKGKMPLYKNGLDVSGEIILCENGLIVRADGNTLKAPFNYVTLLEKISAMPLGKVGVEMGMSDMMGDSHSFKFGISEQHFMALKKACSK
;
A
#
# COMPACT_ATOMS: atom_id res chain seq x y z
N MET A 1 23.94 -16.41 -6.36
CA MET A 1 23.36 -15.12 -5.93
C MET A 1 21.86 -15.25 -6.08
N ALA A 2 21.09 -15.25 -4.99
CA ALA A 2 19.64 -15.18 -5.09
C ALA A 2 19.30 -13.79 -5.61
N GLY A 3 18.74 -13.68 -6.82
CA GLY A 3 18.32 -12.39 -7.37
C GLY A 3 17.30 -11.73 -6.45
N SER A 4 17.30 -10.40 -6.41
CA SER A 4 16.29 -9.65 -5.66
C SER A 4 14.89 -10.12 -6.05
N PRO A 5 13.96 -10.29 -5.10
CA PRO A 5 12.58 -10.65 -5.42
C PRO A 5 11.97 -9.56 -6.32
N ARG A 6 11.30 -9.97 -7.41
CA ARG A 6 10.81 -9.09 -8.47
C ARG A 6 9.38 -9.46 -8.83
N ASP A 7 8.57 -8.45 -9.15
CA ASP A 7 7.30 -8.62 -9.86
C ASP A 7 7.52 -8.38 -11.36
N ASP A 8 6.93 -9.25 -12.20
CA ASP A 8 7.13 -9.21 -13.66
C ASP A 8 6.65 -7.90 -14.30
N VAL A 9 5.68 -7.23 -13.67
CA VAL A 9 5.06 -5.99 -14.17
C VAL A 9 5.63 -4.77 -13.45
N LEU A 10 5.74 -4.83 -12.13
CA LEU A 10 6.06 -3.67 -11.29
C LEU A 10 7.55 -3.54 -10.95
N GLY A 11 8.39 -4.48 -11.35
CA GLY A 11 9.84 -4.42 -11.16
C GLY A 11 10.30 -4.93 -9.80
N GLU A 12 11.47 -4.49 -9.35
CA GLU A 12 12.10 -5.01 -8.13
C GLU A 12 11.27 -4.70 -6.88
N ILE A 13 11.10 -5.69 -5.99
CA ILE A 13 10.41 -5.50 -4.70
C ILE A 13 11.35 -4.78 -3.74
N LYS A 14 10.98 -3.56 -3.35
CA LYS A 14 11.74 -2.69 -2.44
C LYS A 14 11.41 -2.93 -0.97
N GLY A 15 10.21 -3.43 -0.68
CA GLY A 15 9.81 -3.71 0.71
C GLY A 15 8.36 -4.14 0.84
N LYS A 16 8.00 -4.50 2.07
CA LYS A 16 6.64 -4.90 2.47
C LYS A 16 6.21 -4.08 3.68
N MET A 17 4.98 -3.59 3.65
CA MET A 17 4.39 -2.78 4.69
C MET A 17 3.15 -3.49 5.22
N PRO A 18 3.14 -4.01 6.45
CA PRO A 18 1.98 -4.65 7.03
C PRO A 18 0.83 -3.66 7.21
N LEU A 19 -0.38 -4.13 6.89
CA LEU A 19 -1.64 -3.44 7.09
C LEU A 19 -2.36 -4.01 8.32
N TYR A 20 -3.12 -3.16 9.02
CA TYR A 20 -3.77 -3.51 10.27
C TYR A 20 -5.25 -3.13 10.25
N LYS A 21 -6.09 -3.96 10.86
CA LYS A 21 -7.54 -3.67 10.96
C LYS A 21 -7.86 -2.73 12.13
N ASN A 22 -7.21 -2.93 13.27
CA ASN A 22 -7.45 -2.21 14.54
C ASN A 22 -6.14 -1.75 15.21
N GLY A 23 -5.03 -1.83 14.49
CA GLY A 23 -3.70 -1.44 14.98
C GLY A 23 -2.95 -2.54 15.75
N LEU A 24 -3.57 -3.69 15.98
CA LEU A 24 -2.93 -4.87 16.57
C LEU A 24 -2.91 -6.03 15.58
N ASP A 25 -4.05 -6.30 14.96
CA ASP A 25 -4.22 -7.43 14.06
C ASP A 25 -3.79 -7.08 12.64
N VAL A 26 -2.81 -7.83 12.12
CA VAL A 26 -2.38 -7.72 10.72
C VAL A 26 -3.49 -8.29 9.82
N SER A 27 -3.97 -7.47 8.90
CA SER A 27 -5.05 -7.82 7.97
C SER A 27 -4.60 -7.86 6.51
N GLY A 28 -3.36 -7.49 6.23
CA GLY A 28 -2.86 -7.42 4.87
C GLY A 28 -1.44 -6.88 4.77
N GLU A 29 -1.01 -6.61 3.54
CA GLU A 29 0.28 -5.99 3.24
C GLU A 29 0.21 -5.13 1.98
N ILE A 30 1.01 -4.06 1.95
CA ILE A 30 1.40 -3.37 0.72
C ILE A 30 2.82 -3.81 0.37
N ILE A 31 3.01 -4.31 -0.83
CA ILE A 31 4.34 -4.62 -1.37
C ILE A 31 4.76 -3.46 -2.27
N LEU A 32 5.80 -2.75 -1.86
CA LEU A 32 6.37 -1.65 -2.61
C LEU A 32 7.32 -2.22 -3.67
N CYS A 33 7.07 -1.88 -4.93
CA CYS A 33 7.90 -2.26 -6.07
C CYS A 33 8.55 -1.01 -6.69
N GLU A 34 9.48 -1.21 -7.61
CA GLU A 34 10.17 -0.12 -8.31
C GLU A 34 9.22 0.82 -9.05
N ASN A 35 8.22 0.28 -9.75
CA ASN A 35 7.31 1.05 -10.61
C ASN A 35 5.88 1.17 -10.06
N GLY A 36 5.60 0.64 -8.87
CA GLY A 36 4.27 0.65 -8.31
C GLY A 36 4.14 -0.13 -7.01
N LEU A 37 2.93 -0.59 -6.75
CA LEU A 37 2.61 -1.29 -5.52
C LEU A 37 1.58 -2.39 -5.72
N ILE A 38 1.62 -3.34 -4.80
CA ILE A 38 0.65 -4.42 -4.69
C ILE A 38 -0.05 -4.27 -3.35
N VAL A 39 -1.36 -4.06 -3.35
CA VAL A 39 -2.18 -4.06 -2.14
C VAL A 39 -2.79 -5.44 -1.97
N ARG A 40 -2.54 -6.08 -0.84
CA ARG A 40 -3.20 -7.31 -0.40
C ARG A 40 -3.99 -7.00 0.86
N ALA A 41 -5.31 -6.90 0.76
CA ALA A 41 -6.18 -6.59 1.88
C ALA A 41 -7.54 -7.27 1.69
N ASP A 42 -8.13 -7.77 2.78
CA ASP A 42 -9.49 -8.35 2.81
C ASP A 42 -9.75 -9.42 1.72
N GLY A 43 -8.73 -10.25 1.45
CA GLY A 43 -8.80 -11.31 0.43
C GLY A 43 -8.65 -10.84 -1.01
N ASN A 44 -8.56 -9.53 -1.25
CA ASN A 44 -8.31 -8.94 -2.56
C ASN A 44 -6.83 -8.64 -2.77
N THR A 45 -6.36 -8.81 -4.01
CA THR A 45 -5.03 -8.38 -4.43
C THR A 45 -5.17 -7.44 -5.61
N LEU A 46 -4.76 -6.18 -5.43
CA LEU A 46 -4.71 -5.19 -6.49
C LEU A 46 -3.26 -4.81 -6.77
N LYS A 47 -2.89 -4.77 -8.05
CA LYS A 47 -1.57 -4.31 -8.50
C LYS A 47 -1.77 -3.08 -9.36
N ALA A 48 -1.06 -2.00 -9.07
CA ALA A 48 -1.09 -0.83 -9.93
C ALA A 48 0.23 -0.04 -9.88
N PRO A 49 0.58 0.70 -10.95
CA PRO A 49 1.67 1.66 -10.90
C PRO A 49 1.33 2.84 -10.00
N PHE A 50 2.35 3.57 -9.53
CA PHE A 50 2.16 4.65 -8.54
C PHE A 50 1.23 5.77 -9.01
N ASN A 51 1.22 6.06 -10.31
CA ASN A 51 0.35 7.08 -10.91
C ASN A 51 -1.14 6.71 -10.85
N TYR A 52 -1.49 5.47 -10.56
CA TYR A 52 -2.87 5.01 -10.41
C TYR A 52 -3.39 5.22 -8.99
N VAL A 53 -2.52 5.60 -8.04
CA VAL A 53 -2.95 5.99 -6.69
C VAL A 53 -3.54 7.41 -6.75
N THR A 54 -4.85 7.48 -6.63
CA THR A 54 -5.61 8.73 -6.75
C THR A 54 -5.64 9.48 -5.43
N LEU A 55 -5.75 8.77 -4.31
CA LEU A 55 -5.89 9.30 -2.95
C LEU A 55 -4.99 8.55 -1.97
N LEU A 56 -4.37 9.28 -1.04
CA LEU A 56 -3.63 8.67 0.08
C LEU A 56 -3.61 9.64 1.27
N GLU A 57 -4.57 9.49 2.18
CA GLU A 57 -4.78 10.42 3.29
C GLU A 57 -4.87 9.72 4.64
N LYS A 58 -4.40 10.41 5.69
CA LYS A 58 -4.64 9.98 7.07
C LYS A 58 -6.07 10.35 7.45
N ILE A 59 -6.86 9.37 7.88
CA ILE A 59 -8.26 9.58 8.28
C ILE A 59 -8.45 9.46 9.80
N SER A 60 -7.54 8.82 10.51
CA SER A 60 -7.61 8.68 11.97
C SER A 60 -6.25 8.38 12.60
N ALA A 61 -6.10 8.71 13.88
CA ALA A 61 -5.00 8.20 14.70
C ALA A 61 -5.34 6.79 15.20
N MET A 62 -4.34 5.90 15.26
CA MET A 62 -4.49 4.55 15.80
C MET A 62 -3.47 4.29 16.91
N PRO A 63 -3.69 3.28 17.77
CA PRO A 63 -2.74 2.91 18.82
C PRO A 63 -1.35 2.53 18.26
N LEU A 64 -0.33 2.64 19.12
CA LEU A 64 1.03 2.12 18.87
C LEU A 64 1.72 2.72 17.64
N GLY A 65 1.60 4.04 17.44
CA GLY A 65 2.28 4.75 16.36
C GLY A 65 1.75 4.41 14.96
N LYS A 66 0.51 3.94 14.89
CA LYS A 66 -0.18 3.64 13.63
C LYS A 66 -1.17 4.75 13.29
N VAL A 67 -1.52 4.81 12.02
CA VAL A 67 -2.50 5.75 11.48
C VAL A 67 -3.48 4.99 10.60
N GLY A 68 -4.75 5.39 10.69
CA GLY A 68 -5.77 4.95 9.74
C GLY A 68 -5.60 5.75 8.46
N VAL A 69 -5.62 5.05 7.34
CA VAL A 69 -5.36 5.60 6.02
C VAL A 69 -6.50 5.20 5.09
N GLU A 70 -6.95 6.18 4.29
CA GLU A 70 -7.78 5.94 3.12
C GLU A 70 -6.92 6.05 1.87
N MET A 71 -6.96 5.00 1.05
CA MET A 71 -6.21 4.91 -0.19
C MET A 71 -7.16 4.66 -1.34
N GLY A 72 -7.14 5.57 -2.31
CA GLY A 72 -7.86 5.44 -3.58
C GLY A 72 -6.91 4.96 -4.67
N MET A 73 -7.33 3.99 -5.45
CA MET A 73 -6.59 3.47 -6.60
C MET A 73 -7.54 3.29 -7.78
N SER A 74 -7.09 3.63 -8.99
CA SER A 74 -7.75 3.21 -10.22
C SER A 74 -7.10 1.95 -10.76
N ASP A 75 -7.85 1.06 -11.38
CA ASP A 75 -7.28 -0.06 -12.13
C ASP A 75 -7.11 0.28 -13.62
N MET A 76 -6.60 -0.68 -14.40
CA MET A 76 -6.38 -0.51 -15.85
C MET A 76 -7.67 -0.36 -16.66
N MET A 77 -8.82 -0.75 -16.11
CA MET A 77 -10.13 -0.54 -16.73
C MET A 77 -10.72 0.83 -16.38
N GLY A 78 -10.09 1.56 -15.44
CA GLY A 78 -10.54 2.86 -14.96
C GLY A 78 -11.46 2.77 -13.75
N ASP A 79 -11.70 1.57 -13.21
CA ASP A 79 -12.53 1.39 -12.03
C ASP A 79 -11.78 1.88 -10.80
N SER A 80 -12.49 2.60 -9.93
CA SER A 80 -11.93 3.17 -8.71
C SER A 80 -12.19 2.27 -7.51
N HIS A 81 -11.12 1.93 -6.80
CA HIS A 81 -11.11 1.12 -5.60
C HIS A 81 -10.68 1.99 -4.41
N SER A 82 -11.41 1.91 -3.29
CA SER A 82 -11.04 2.57 -2.04
C SER A 82 -10.73 1.52 -0.97
N PHE A 83 -9.58 1.67 -0.33
CA PHE A 83 -9.11 0.83 0.76
C PHE A 83 -9.01 1.66 2.03
N LYS A 84 -9.46 1.07 3.15
CA LYS A 84 -9.31 1.66 4.49
C LYS A 84 -8.54 0.70 5.36
N PHE A 85 -7.36 1.11 5.81
CA PHE A 85 -6.48 0.26 6.60
C PHE A 85 -5.66 1.07 7.60
N GLY A 86 -5.19 0.41 8.65
CA GLY A 86 -4.16 0.91 9.54
C GLY A 86 -2.77 0.60 9.00
N ILE A 87 -1.82 1.52 9.17
CA ILE A 87 -0.41 1.33 8.81
C ILE A 87 0.47 2.08 9.82
N SER A 88 1.71 1.66 10.02
CA SER A 88 2.65 2.44 10.85
C SER A 88 2.93 3.79 10.22
N GLU A 89 3.12 4.83 11.03
CA GLU A 89 3.40 6.18 10.53
C GLU A 89 4.64 6.25 9.62
N GLN A 90 5.71 5.53 9.94
CA GLN A 90 6.91 5.47 9.10
C GLN A 90 6.63 4.91 7.69
N HIS A 91 5.91 3.78 7.62
CA HIS A 91 5.48 3.20 6.34
C HIS A 91 4.52 4.12 5.58
N PHE A 92 3.61 4.82 6.27
CA PHE A 92 2.75 5.82 5.60
C PHE A 92 3.60 6.90 4.93
N MET A 93 4.59 7.45 5.63
CA MET A 93 5.48 8.48 5.05
C MET A 93 6.28 7.94 3.87
N ALA A 94 6.77 6.69 3.95
CA ALA A 94 7.47 6.04 2.85
C ALA A 94 6.56 5.82 1.63
N LEU A 95 5.34 5.34 1.86
CA LEU A 95 4.33 5.13 0.82
C LEU A 95 3.93 6.45 0.16
N LYS A 96 3.69 7.48 0.97
CA LYS A 96 3.35 8.83 0.52
C LYS A 96 4.43 9.43 -0.37
N LYS A 97 5.70 9.29 0.04
CA LYS A 97 6.86 9.68 -0.76
C LYS A 97 6.94 8.90 -2.08
N ALA A 98 6.72 7.58 -2.06
CA ALA A 98 6.76 6.75 -3.27
C ALA A 98 5.65 7.12 -4.27
N CYS A 99 4.45 7.40 -3.78
CA CYS A 99 3.32 7.83 -4.61
C CYS A 99 3.37 9.30 -5.03
N SER A 100 4.38 10.07 -4.57
CA SER A 100 4.48 11.52 -4.79
C SER A 100 3.22 12.30 -4.34
N LYS A 101 2.66 11.91 -3.20
CA LYS A 101 1.47 12.52 -2.59
C LYS A 101 1.80 13.29 -1.33
#